data_AF-A0A561DSS9-F1
#
_entry.id   AF-A0A561DSS9-F1
#
_cell.length_a   1.000
_cell.length_b   1.000
_cell.length_c   1.000
_cell.angle_alpha   90.00
_cell.angle_beta   90.00
_cell.angle_gamma   90.00
#
_symmetry.space_group_name_H-M   'P 1'
#
loop_
_entity.id
_entity.type
_entity.pdbx_description
1 polymer ?
#
loop_
_entity_poly.entity_id
_entity_poly.type
_entity_poly.pdbx_seq_one_letter_code
_entity_poly.pdbx_strand_id
1 'polypeptide(L)'
;MMTDQLTNYSCVDLAFAYKVSKEKKLPAGIDNFINECVLENKEQVIQSIKRLHRQYSLDFIIQTFSNEILAGMFAEKSQKQLLDIIRSGSIVKVYNMLLDSFLNDEDIKLALDKKN
;
A
#
# COMPACT_ATOMS: atom_id res chain seq x y z
N MET A 1 -17.18 -29.24 13.73
CA MET A 1 -16.66 -28.95 12.38
C MET A 1 -17.52 -27.84 11.81
N MET A 2 -17.00 -26.61 11.68
CA MET A 2 -17.64 -25.54 10.92
C MET A 2 -16.76 -25.24 9.73
N THR A 3 -17.23 -25.64 8.55
CA THR A 3 -16.58 -25.45 7.26
C THR A 3 -16.86 -24.06 6.72
N ASP A 4 -15.77 -23.35 6.43
CA ASP A 4 -15.53 -22.53 5.25
C ASP A 4 -16.72 -21.80 4.61
N GLN A 5 -16.80 -20.50 4.90
CA GLN A 5 -17.28 -19.51 3.93
C GLN A 5 -16.33 -18.32 3.92
N LEU A 6 -15.08 -18.56 3.50
CA LEU A 6 -14.25 -17.50 2.94
C LEU A 6 -14.80 -17.21 1.54
N THR A 7 -15.71 -16.24 1.46
CA THR A 7 -16.28 -15.76 0.20
C THR A 7 -15.16 -15.26 -0.71
N ASN A 8 -14.98 -15.95 -1.84
CA ASN A 8 -14.18 -15.51 -2.97
C ASN A 8 -14.75 -14.18 -3.49
N TYR A 9 -14.13 -13.05 -3.13
CA TYR A 9 -14.41 -11.78 -3.78
C TYR A 9 -13.88 -11.86 -5.21
N SER A 10 -14.75 -11.66 -6.20
CA SER A 10 -14.37 -11.69 -7.61
C SER A 10 -13.57 -10.43 -7.98
N CYS A 11 -12.83 -10.48 -9.07
CA CYS A 11 -12.14 -9.30 -9.63
C CYS A 11 -13.09 -8.11 -9.91
N VAL A 12 -14.38 -8.40 -10.12
CA VAL A 12 -15.44 -7.42 -10.31
C VAL A 12 -15.72 -6.64 -9.02
N ASP A 13 -15.65 -7.29 -7.86
CA ASP A 13 -15.87 -6.68 -6.55
C ASP A 13 -14.73 -5.71 -6.19
N LEU A 14 -13.49 -6.06 -6.56
CA LEU A 14 -12.31 -5.22 -6.38
C LEU A 14 -12.33 -3.98 -7.31
N ALA A 15 -12.73 -4.16 -8.57
CA ALA A 15 -12.88 -3.06 -9.52
C ALA A 15 -14.00 -2.08 -9.09
N PHE A 16 -15.10 -2.62 -8.56
CA PHE A 16 -16.18 -1.81 -7.99
C PHE A 16 -15.72 -1.04 -6.74
N ALA A 17 -15.02 -1.71 -5.81
CA ALA A 17 -14.44 -1.06 -4.63
C ALA A 17 -13.45 0.06 -5.01
N TYR A 18 -12.67 -0.12 -6.08
CA TYR A 18 -11.78 0.92 -6.62
C TYR A 18 -12.54 2.13 -7.19
N LYS A 19 -13.62 1.89 -7.94
CA LYS A 19 -14.47 2.97 -8.46
C LYS A 19 -15.11 3.77 -7.31
N VAL A 20 -15.59 3.08 -6.27
CA VAL A 20 -16.16 3.70 -5.07
C VAL A 20 -15.11 4.47 -4.26
N SER A 21 -13.86 4.00 -4.22
CA SER A 21 -12.78 4.67 -3.48
C SER A 21 -12.37 6.01 -4.10
N LYS A 22 -12.45 6.15 -5.43
CA LYS A 22 -12.23 7.44 -6.11
C LYS A 22 -13.22 8.51 -5.66
N GLU A 23 -14.46 8.14 -5.37
CA GLU A 23 -15.55 9.07 -5.06
C GLU A 23 -15.66 9.41 -3.57
N LYS A 24 -15.16 8.55 -2.67
CA LYS A 24 -15.21 8.81 -1.23
C LYS A 24 -14.01 9.62 -0.73
N LYS A 25 -14.30 10.73 -0.04
CA LYS A 25 -13.31 11.45 0.76
C LYS A 25 -12.79 10.52 1.87
N LEU A 26 -11.46 10.43 1.95
CA LEU A 26 -10.79 9.75 3.05
C LEU A 26 -10.97 10.56 4.34
N PRO A 27 -10.92 9.91 5.52
CA PRO A 27 -10.84 10.61 6.79
C PRO A 27 -9.74 11.66 6.79
N ALA A 28 -10.00 12.81 7.42
CA ALA A 28 -8.98 13.82 7.67
C ALA A 28 -7.84 13.17 8.48
N GLY A 29 -6.62 13.19 7.93
CA GLY A 29 -5.44 12.58 8.55
C GLY A 29 -4.78 11.47 7.75
N ILE A 30 -5.41 10.96 6.68
CA ILE A 30 -4.75 9.94 5.83
C ILE A 30 -3.52 10.50 5.12
N ASP A 31 -3.54 11.75 4.65
CA ASP A 31 -2.35 12.35 4.01
C ASP A 31 -1.16 12.42 4.99
N ASN A 32 -1.41 12.79 6.26
CA ASN A 32 -0.36 12.79 7.30
C ASN A 32 0.16 11.38 7.57
N PHE A 33 -0.74 10.41 7.71
CA PHE A 33 -0.38 9.01 7.88
C PHE A 33 0.49 8.49 6.74
N ILE A 34 0.15 8.80 5.48
CA ILE A 34 0.95 8.41 4.31
C ILE A 34 2.35 9.02 4.38
N ASN A 35 2.44 10.32 4.69
CA ASN A 35 3.72 11.00 4.79
C ASN A 35 4.60 10.43 5.92
N GLU A 36 4.02 10.14 7.08
CA GLU A 36 4.71 9.51 8.21
C GLU A 36 5.23 8.12 7.81
N CYS A 37 4.38 7.28 7.22
CA CYS A 37 4.77 5.96 6.75
C CYS A 37 5.93 6.03 5.73
N VAL A 38 5.88 6.96 4.78
CA VAL A 38 6.95 7.13 3.80
C VAL A 38 8.24 7.57 4.49
N LEU A 39 8.17 8.55 5.38
CA LEU A 39 9.34 9.04 6.12
C LEU A 39 10.02 7.95 6.95
N GLU A 40 9.25 7.16 7.70
CA GLU A 40 9.78 6.11 8.57
C GLU A 40 10.42 4.96 7.79
N ASN A 41 9.88 4.64 6.61
CA ASN A 41 10.34 3.50 5.81
C ASN A 41 11.33 3.88 4.70
N LYS A 42 11.48 5.18 4.39
CA LYS A 42 12.30 5.71 3.29
C LYS A 42 13.69 5.06 3.23
N GLU A 43 14.43 5.08 4.34
CA GLU A 43 15.80 4.57 4.35
C GLU A 43 15.85 3.07 4.04
N GLN A 44 14.91 2.29 4.57
CA GLN A 44 14.83 0.85 4.30
C GLN A 44 14.51 0.56 2.84
N VAL A 45 13.61 1.34 2.24
CA VAL A 45 13.28 1.26 0.81
C VAL A 45 14.53 1.57 -0.03
N ILE A 46 15.23 2.67 0.26
CA ILE A 46 16.46 3.06 -0.44
C ILE A 46 17.54 1.96 -0.36
N GLN A 47 17.76 1.39 0.83
CA GLN A 47 18.73 0.31 1.00
C GLN A 47 18.33 -0.94 0.23
N SER A 48 17.03 -1.28 0.24
CA SER A 48 16.49 -2.41 -0.52
C SER A 48 16.67 -2.21 -2.02
N ILE A 49 16.38 -1.02 -2.55
CA ILE A 49 16.64 -0.66 -3.95
C ILE A 49 18.13 -0.84 -4.28
N LYS A 50 19.03 -0.25 -3.49
CA LYS A 50 20.48 -0.36 -3.74
C LYS A 50 20.98 -1.80 -3.77
N ARG A 51 20.40 -2.67 -2.93
CA ARG A 51 20.75 -4.09 -2.83
C ARG A 51 20.10 -4.95 -3.93
N LEU A 52 18.85 -4.68 -4.28
CA LEU A 52 17.99 -5.58 -5.03
C LEU A 52 17.65 -5.11 -6.46
N HIS A 53 17.97 -3.87 -6.85
CA HIS A 53 17.63 -3.32 -8.19
C HIS A 53 18.16 -4.15 -9.38
N ARG A 54 19.19 -4.99 -9.18
CA ARG A 54 19.70 -5.89 -10.22
C ARG A 54 18.83 -7.12 -10.45
N GLN A 55 17.98 -7.47 -9.49
CA GLN A 55 17.15 -8.68 -9.48
C GLN A 55 15.66 -8.33 -9.64
N TYR A 56 15.24 -7.20 -9.08
CA TYR A 56 13.84 -6.77 -9.05
C TYR A 56 13.71 -5.32 -9.52
N SER A 57 12.57 -5.01 -10.13
CA SER A 57 12.23 -3.64 -10.52
C SER A 57 12.00 -2.77 -9.28
N LEU A 58 12.17 -1.45 -9.45
CA LEU A 58 11.83 -0.45 -8.43
C LEU A 58 10.38 -0.62 -7.95
N ASP A 59 9.46 -0.73 -8.91
CA ASP A 59 8.03 -0.88 -8.64
C ASP A 59 7.75 -2.09 -7.76
N PHE A 60 8.40 -3.22 -8.01
CA PHE A 60 8.21 -4.43 -7.21
C PHE A 60 8.66 -4.23 -5.75
N ILE A 61 9.79 -3.55 -5.56
CA ILE A 61 10.31 -3.27 -4.22
C ILE A 61 9.34 -2.33 -3.47
N ILE A 62 8.92 -1.23 -4.11
CA ILE A 62 7.98 -0.27 -3.52
C ILE A 62 6.61 -0.91 -3.22
N GLN A 63 6.10 -1.76 -4.13
CA GLN A 63 4.87 -2.51 -3.91
C GLN A 63 4.96 -3.42 -2.69
N THR A 64 6.12 -4.06 -2.47
CA THR A 64 6.34 -4.94 -1.31
C THR A 64 6.23 -4.15 -0.01
N PHE A 65 6.93 -3.02 0.13
CA PHE A 65 6.83 -2.17 1.32
C PHE A 65 5.43 -1.59 1.53
N SER A 66 4.76 -1.19 0.46
CA SER A 66 3.38 -0.68 0.54
C SER A 66 2.40 -1.75 1.04
N ASN A 67 2.60 -3.01 0.63
CA ASN A 67 1.83 -4.14 1.13
C ASN A 67 2.13 -4.47 2.59
N GLU A 68 3.40 -4.39 3.01
CA GLU A 68 3.80 -4.61 4.42
C GLU A 68 3.18 -3.57 5.35
N ILE A 69 3.22 -2.28 4.96
CA ILE A 69 2.59 -1.20 5.72
C ILE A 69 1.08 -1.44 5.85
N LEU A 70 0.41 -1.81 4.75
CA LEU A 70 -1.01 -2.15 4.79
C LEU A 70 -1.30 -3.35 5.70
N ALA A 71 -0.49 -4.41 5.61
CA ALA A 71 -0.64 -5.56 6.48
C ALA A 71 -0.51 -5.17 7.96
N GLY A 72 0.45 -4.29 8.29
CA GLY A 72 0.61 -3.70 9.62
C GLY A 72 -0.62 -2.92 10.09
N MET A 73 -1.20 -2.08 9.23
CA MET A 73 -2.44 -1.36 9.55
C MET A 73 -3.61 -2.28 9.92
N PHE A 74 -3.62 -3.49 9.36
CA PHE A 74 -4.68 -4.47 9.53
C PHE A 74 -4.45 -5.47 10.66
N ALA A 75 -3.20 -5.62 11.13
CA ALA A 75 -2.83 -6.61 12.12
C ALA A 75 -3.66 -6.53 13.41
N GLU A 76 -4.05 -5.32 13.83
CA GLU A 76 -4.82 -5.08 15.06
C GLU A 76 -6.33 -4.89 14.84
N LYS A 77 -6.82 -5.01 13.60
CA LYS A 77 -8.23 -4.78 13.29
C LYS A 77 -9.04 -6.06 13.46
N SER A 78 -10.24 -5.93 14.02
CA SER A 78 -11.21 -7.02 14.02
C SER A 78 -11.67 -7.37 12.60
N GLN A 79 -12.12 -8.61 12.40
CA GLN A 79 -12.65 -9.08 11.10
C GLN A 79 -13.76 -8.18 10.56
N LYS A 80 -14.64 -7.67 11.44
CA LYS A 80 -15.72 -6.74 11.05
C LYS A 80 -15.15 -5.43 10.49
N GLN A 81 -14.16 -4.84 11.17
CA GLN A 81 -13.51 -3.61 10.72
C GLN A 81 -12.77 -3.81 9.39
N LEU A 82 -12.13 -4.96 9.19
CA LEU A 82 -11.49 -5.30 7.91
C LEU A 82 -12.50 -5.37 6.77
N LEU A 83 -13.64 -6.03 6.98
CA LEU A 83 -14.71 -6.10 5.98
C LEU A 83 -15.27 -4.71 5.65
N ASP A 84 -15.45 -3.85 6.64
CA ASP A 84 -15.92 -2.47 6.42
C ASP A 84 -14.90 -1.64 5.64
N ILE A 85 -13.60 -1.79 5.92
CA ILE A 85 -12.52 -1.13 5.18
C ILE A 85 -12.48 -1.62 3.73
N ILE A 86 -12.56 -2.94 3.50
CA ILE A 86 -12.59 -3.53 2.16
C ILE A 86 -13.79 -3.02 1.37
N ARG A 87 -15.00 -3.09 1.94
CA ARG A 87 -16.25 -2.60 1.32
C ARG A 87 -16.21 -1.12 0.99
N SER A 88 -15.51 -0.32 1.80
CA SER A 88 -15.38 1.11 1.55
C SER A 88 -14.47 1.46 0.36
N GLY A 89 -13.63 0.52 -0.09
CA GLY A 89 -12.59 0.77 -1.07
C GLY A 89 -11.37 1.53 -0.53
N SER A 90 -11.37 1.90 0.75
CA SER A 90 -10.29 2.71 1.36
C SER A 90 -8.93 2.02 1.29
N ILE A 91 -8.89 0.69 1.40
CA ILE A 91 -7.64 -0.08 1.26
C ILE A 91 -6.94 0.18 -0.07
N VAL A 92 -7.69 0.19 -1.18
CA VAL A 92 -7.13 0.40 -2.51
C VAL A 92 -6.65 1.84 -2.66
N LYS A 93 -7.33 2.79 -2.03
CA LYS A 93 -6.92 4.20 -2.08
C LYS A 93 -5.66 4.45 -1.28
N VAL A 94 -5.60 3.95 -0.04
CA VAL A 94 -4.40 4.03 0.81
C VAL A 94 -3.20 3.35 0.14
N TYR A 95 -3.41 2.17 -0.45
CA TYR A 95 -2.38 1.48 -1.23
C TYR A 95 -1.80 2.35 -2.34
N ASN A 96 -2.65 2.91 -3.20
CA ASN A 96 -2.19 3.73 -4.31
C ASN A 96 -1.52 5.02 -3.84
N MET A 97 -2.01 5.63 -2.75
CA MET A 97 -1.35 6.80 -2.16
C MET A 97 0.04 6.46 -1.63
N LEU A 98 0.24 5.30 -0.97
CA LEU A 98 1.56 4.84 -0.54
C LEU A 98 2.49 4.63 -1.75
N LEU A 99 2.00 3.92 -2.78
CA LEU A 99 2.75 3.69 -4.01
C LEU A 99 3.20 5.01 -4.65
N ASP A 100 2.25 5.90 -4.88
CA ASP A 100 2.49 7.19 -5.53
C ASP A 100 3.47 8.03 -4.70
N SER A 101 3.34 8.06 -3.36
CA SER A 101 4.25 8.83 -2.51
C SER A 101 5.67 8.26 -2.51
N PHE A 102 5.86 6.94 -2.46
CA PHE A 102 7.20 6.34 -2.55
C PHE A 102 7.82 6.53 -3.94
N LEU A 103 7.04 6.35 -5.01
CA LEU A 103 7.53 6.54 -6.39
C LEU A 103 7.88 7.99 -6.69
N ASN A 104 7.19 8.94 -6.06
CA ASN A 104 7.43 10.37 -6.24
C ASN A 104 8.44 10.96 -5.25
N ASP A 105 8.92 10.21 -4.27
CA ASP A 105 9.94 10.67 -3.32
C ASP A 105 11.30 10.83 -4.03
N GLU A 106 11.87 12.03 -3.95
CA GLU A 106 13.10 12.38 -4.67
C GLU A 106 14.31 11.57 -4.20
N ASP A 107 14.42 11.25 -2.90
CA ASP A 107 15.55 10.47 -2.38
C ASP A 107 15.51 9.02 -2.90
N ILE A 108 14.30 8.46 -3.02
CA ILE A 108 14.05 7.12 -3.55
C ILE A 108 14.36 7.07 -5.04
N LYS A 109 13.93 8.07 -5.82
CA LYS A 109 14.30 8.18 -7.25
C LYS A 109 15.82 8.22 -7.44
N LEU A 110 16.50 9.09 -6.68
CA LEU A 110 17.96 9.25 -6.74
C LEU A 110 18.73 8.01 -6.26
N ALA A 111 18.08 7.09 -5.55
CA ALA A 111 18.73 5.85 -5.11
C ALA A 111 19.15 4.95 -6.28
N LEU A 112 18.52 5.09 -7.46
CA LEU A 112 18.88 4.37 -8.68
C LEU A 112 19.99 5.08 -9.47
N ASP A 113 19.98 6.41 -9.50
CA ASP A 113 20.88 7.20 -10.35
C ASP A 113 22.33 7.24 -9.83
N LYS A 114 22.57 6.96 -8.54
CA LYS A 114 23.93 6.99 -7.94
C LYS A 114 24.87 5.86 -8.38
N LYS A 115 24.59 5.13 -9.46
CA LYS A 115 25.41 4.01 -9.97
C LYS A 115 25.71 4.01 -11.48
N ASN A 116 25.40 5.09 -12.20
CA ASN A 116 25.92 5.30 -13.56
C ASN A 116 27.19 6.14 -13.53
#